data_AF-A0A960X0M3-F1
#
_entry.id   AF-A0A960X0M3-F1
#
_cell.length_a   1.000
_cell.length_b   1.000
_cell.length_c   1.000
_cell.angle_alpha   90.00
_cell.angle_beta   90.00
_cell.angle_gamma   90.00
#
_symmetry.space_group_name_H-M   'P 1'
#
loop_
_entity.id
_entity.type
_entity.pdbx_description
1 polymer ?
#
loop_
_entity_poly.entity_id
_entity_poly.type
_entity_poly.pdbx_seq_one_letter_code
_entity_poly.pdbx_strand_id
1 'polypeptide(L)'
;MKKYITGRAKGSTAVTGWLAAIAMSLIILGMHAQAGEDLNAVFQQGRQAYFRGDLATAEQLLVRVQAANPNHFQTNAMLAQIKVAKKDNTPTLRKTYEGVIVPRIEFTDVTLPEAATALRTLSSNASAGKVVPNFIVKDSDKQTKSITLNLKDVPLTEAINYLAQMSGTKATYEAHAVVFGSVAE
;
A
#
# COMPACT_ATOMS: atom_id res chain seq x y z
N MET A 1 -6.00 52.62 59.04
CA MET A 1 -6.58 53.99 59.16
C MET A 1 -5.99 54.79 58.01
N LYS A 2 -6.68 55.49 57.10
CA LYS A 2 -8.06 55.97 56.98
C LYS A 2 -8.29 56.19 55.47
N LYS A 3 -9.44 55.76 54.94
CA LYS A 3 -9.88 56.05 53.57
C LYS A 3 -10.23 57.55 53.45
N TYR A 4 -9.91 58.19 52.33
CA TYR A 4 -10.68 59.33 51.82
C TYR A 4 -10.89 59.17 50.32
N ILE A 5 -12.16 59.06 49.94
CA ILE A 5 -12.69 59.09 48.58
C ILE A 5 -13.45 60.41 48.50
N THR A 6 -13.19 61.24 47.49
CA THR A 6 -14.03 62.33 46.96
C THR A 6 -13.33 62.77 45.66
N GLY A 7 -13.90 62.93 44.47
CA GLY A 7 -15.29 62.99 44.04
C GLY A 7 -15.39 64.03 42.91
N ARG A 8 -15.67 63.55 41.68
CA ARG A 8 -16.46 64.17 40.60
C ARG A 8 -15.91 65.34 39.73
N ALA A 9 -15.95 65.03 38.42
CA ALA A 9 -15.86 65.80 37.18
C ALA A 9 -16.54 67.19 37.08
N LYS A 10 -15.99 68.05 36.17
CA LYS A 10 -16.77 68.86 35.18
C LYS A 10 -15.89 69.60 34.14
N GLY A 11 -16.38 69.66 32.89
CA GLY A 11 -16.04 70.62 31.81
C GLY A 11 -14.92 70.16 30.88
N SER A 12 -15.13 69.64 29.67
CA SER A 12 -15.85 70.14 28.48
C SER A 12 -15.34 71.48 27.95
N THR A 13 -14.34 71.44 27.09
CA THR A 13 -14.14 72.39 25.99
C THR A 13 -13.63 71.64 24.76
N ALA A 14 -14.56 71.37 23.85
CA ALA A 14 -14.24 71.10 22.46
C ALA A 14 -13.77 72.41 21.82
N VAL A 15 -12.64 72.39 21.14
CA VAL A 15 -12.31 73.35 20.07
C VAL A 15 -11.80 72.57 18.87
N THR A 16 -12.70 72.50 17.91
CA THR A 16 -12.57 72.13 16.51
C THR A 16 -11.48 72.91 15.77
N GLY A 17 -10.84 72.22 14.83
CA GLY A 17 -10.16 72.83 13.69
C GLY A 17 -8.71 72.39 13.51
N TRP A 18 -8.17 72.05 12.34
CA TRP A 18 -8.63 72.07 10.95
C TRP A 18 -7.90 70.93 10.21
N LEU A 19 -8.55 70.36 9.20
CA LEU A 19 -7.95 69.49 8.19
C LEU A 19 -6.89 70.26 7.38
N ALA A 20 -5.69 69.70 7.27
CA ALA A 20 -4.81 69.96 6.13
C ALA A 20 -4.12 68.64 5.74
N ALA A 21 -4.60 68.07 4.63
CA ALA A 21 -3.97 66.97 3.95
C ALA A 21 -2.71 67.45 3.23
N ILE A 22 -1.59 66.76 3.42
CA ILE A 22 -0.53 66.65 2.40
C ILE A 22 -0.19 65.17 2.28
N ALA A 23 -0.53 64.62 1.11
CA ALA A 23 -0.13 63.30 0.69
C ALA A 23 1.38 63.26 0.44
N MET A 24 2.07 62.26 0.98
CA MET A 24 3.29 61.75 0.36
C MET A 24 3.39 60.24 0.56
N SER A 25 3.34 59.59 -0.58
CA SER A 25 3.46 58.16 -0.88
C SER A 25 4.53 57.41 -0.09
N LEU A 26 4.16 56.23 0.39
CA LEU A 26 4.94 55.01 0.12
C LEU A 26 3.98 53.83 0.11
N ILE A 27 3.52 53.54 -1.12
CA ILE A 27 3.03 52.24 -1.51
C ILE A 27 4.18 51.26 -1.28
N ILE A 28 4.16 50.50 -0.17
CA ILE A 28 4.85 49.22 -0.15
C ILE A 28 3.89 48.25 -0.80
N LEU A 29 3.98 48.19 -2.13
CA LEU A 29 3.42 47.12 -2.92
C LEU A 29 3.97 45.81 -2.34
N GLY A 30 3.08 44.90 -1.99
CA GLY A 30 3.46 43.61 -1.44
C GLY A 30 4.38 42.87 -2.40
N MET A 31 5.57 42.52 -1.91
CA MET A 31 6.21 41.28 -2.31
C MET A 31 5.84 40.26 -1.25
N HIS A 32 4.58 39.80 -1.29
CA HIS A 32 4.33 38.44 -0.83
C HIS A 32 5.18 37.56 -1.74
N ALA A 33 6.19 36.94 -1.15
CA ALA A 33 6.94 35.86 -1.77
C ALA A 33 5.93 34.97 -2.49
N GLN A 34 6.02 34.89 -3.82
CA GLN A 34 5.39 33.79 -4.53
C GLN A 34 6.07 32.54 -3.98
N ALA A 35 5.37 31.90 -3.05
CA ALA A 35 5.80 30.70 -2.36
C ALA A 35 5.96 29.59 -3.41
N GLY A 36 7.16 29.52 -4.00
CA GLY A 36 7.69 28.23 -4.42
C GLY A 36 7.69 27.38 -3.16
N GLU A 37 6.92 26.30 -3.17
CA GLU A 37 6.93 25.29 -2.11
C GLU A 37 8.40 24.98 -1.79
N ASP A 38 8.84 25.21 -0.55
CA ASP A 38 10.22 24.98 -0.17
C ASP A 38 10.52 23.49 -0.36
N LEU A 39 11.19 23.17 -1.47
CA LEU A 39 11.47 21.81 -1.91
C LEU A 39 12.19 21.00 -0.82
N ASN A 40 13.03 21.67 -0.03
CA ASN A 40 13.70 21.06 1.10
C ASN A 40 12.70 20.73 2.21
N ALA A 41 11.79 21.65 2.56
CA ALA A 41 10.75 21.39 3.55
C ALA A 41 9.85 20.21 3.15
N VAL A 42 9.44 20.11 1.89
CA VAL A 42 8.64 18.98 1.36
C VAL A 42 9.40 17.67 1.49
N PHE A 43 10.69 17.67 1.14
CA PHE A 43 11.56 16.51 1.31
C PHE A 43 11.68 16.10 2.79
N GLN A 44 11.90 17.05 3.70
CA GLN A 44 11.97 16.77 5.13
C GLN A 44 10.67 16.15 5.65
N GLN A 45 9.52 16.69 5.25
CA GLN A 45 8.20 16.15 5.62
C GLN A 45 7.99 14.73 5.07
N GLY A 46 8.34 14.48 3.80
CA GLY A 46 8.26 13.16 3.19
C GLY A 46 9.16 12.14 3.92
N ARG A 47 10.36 12.56 4.30
CA ARG A 47 11.29 11.74 5.09
C ARG A 47 10.76 11.41 6.49
N GLN A 48 10.14 12.38 7.16
CA GLN A 48 9.50 12.16 8.47
C GLN A 48 8.31 11.20 8.36
N ALA A 49 7.49 11.30 7.31
CA ALA A 49 6.40 10.36 7.07
C ALA A 49 6.95 8.94 6.85
N TYR A 50 8.01 8.80 6.07
CA TYR A 50 8.68 7.52 5.82
C TYR A 50 9.15 6.84 7.12
N PHE A 51 9.86 7.58 7.98
CA PHE A 51 10.36 7.03 9.25
C PHE A 51 9.25 6.69 10.26
N ARG A 52 8.06 7.29 10.12
CA ARG A 52 6.89 6.94 10.93
C ARG A 52 6.07 5.77 10.36
N GLY A 53 6.52 5.18 9.25
CA GLY A 53 5.83 4.08 8.57
C GLY A 53 4.64 4.51 7.70
N ASP A 54 4.37 5.81 7.58
CA ASP A 54 3.33 6.34 6.70
C ASP A 54 3.86 6.45 5.26
N LEU A 55 3.96 5.29 4.62
CA LEU A 55 4.51 5.17 3.27
C LEU A 55 3.64 5.87 2.21
N ALA A 56 2.33 6.03 2.46
CA ALA A 56 1.42 6.71 1.55
C ALA A 56 1.69 8.21 1.52
N THR A 57 1.74 8.86 2.69
CA THR A 57 2.06 10.29 2.79
C THR A 57 3.50 10.55 2.34
N ALA A 58 4.43 9.66 2.68
CA ALA A 58 5.83 9.77 2.25
C ALA A 58 5.97 9.80 0.73
N GLU A 59 5.30 8.87 0.02
CA GLU A 59 5.33 8.82 -1.44
C GLU A 59 4.75 10.10 -2.06
N GLN A 60 3.60 10.56 -1.59
CA GLN A 60 2.93 11.76 -2.11
C GLN A 60 3.80 13.03 -2.00
N LEU A 61 4.55 13.17 -0.92
CA LEU A 61 5.47 14.29 -0.71
C LEU A 61 6.74 14.13 -1.54
N LEU A 62 7.33 12.93 -1.58
CA LEU A 62 8.57 12.67 -2.30
C LEU A 62 8.39 12.71 -3.83
N VAL A 63 7.24 12.30 -4.36
CA VAL A 63 6.94 12.44 -5.80
C VAL A 63 6.89 13.91 -6.22
N ARG A 64 6.37 14.80 -5.35
CA ARG A 64 6.43 16.25 -5.60
C ARG A 64 7.86 16.76 -5.65
N VAL A 65 8.72 16.27 -4.75
CA VAL A 65 10.15 16.60 -4.78
C VAL A 65 10.82 16.12 -6.07
N GLN A 66 10.49 14.90 -6.50
CA GLN A 66 11.02 14.32 -7.75
C GLN A 66 10.54 15.09 -8.99
N ALA A 67 9.29 15.54 -9.02
CA ALA A 67 8.75 16.31 -10.14
C ALA A 67 9.47 17.67 -10.30
N ALA A 68 9.82 18.32 -9.20
CA ALA A 68 10.55 19.59 -9.19
C ALA A 68 12.08 19.41 -9.40
N ASN A 69 12.66 18.31 -8.91
CA ASN A 69 14.07 17.95 -9.12
C ASN A 69 14.22 16.44 -9.40
N PRO A 70 14.17 16.02 -10.68
CA PRO A 70 14.28 14.62 -11.05
C PRO A 70 15.60 13.94 -10.66
N ASN A 71 16.67 14.73 -10.51
CA ASN A 71 18.00 14.21 -10.16
C ASN A 71 18.28 14.25 -8.65
N HIS A 72 17.27 14.50 -7.80
CA HIS A 72 17.44 14.49 -6.35
C HIS A 72 17.69 13.06 -5.83
N PHE A 73 18.96 12.70 -5.63
CA PHE A 73 19.42 11.35 -5.29
C PHE A 73 18.67 10.74 -4.10
N GLN A 74 18.54 11.49 -3.00
CA GLN A 74 17.89 11.00 -1.78
C GLN A 74 16.41 10.69 -2.00
N THR A 75 15.71 11.52 -2.77
CA THR A 75 14.29 11.30 -3.09
C THR A 75 14.12 10.05 -3.93
N ASN A 76 14.95 9.89 -4.97
CA ASN A 76 14.91 8.71 -5.83
C ASN A 76 15.21 7.43 -5.06
N ALA A 77 16.20 7.45 -4.17
CA ALA A 77 16.52 6.32 -3.30
C ALA A 77 15.37 5.95 -2.35
N MET A 78 14.74 6.94 -1.72
CA MET A 78 13.60 6.70 -0.83
C MET A 78 12.35 6.21 -1.57
N LEU A 79 12.04 6.78 -2.74
CA LEU A 79 10.93 6.30 -3.58
C LEU A 79 11.16 4.86 -4.04
N ALA A 80 12.41 4.47 -4.34
CA ALA A 80 12.75 3.08 -4.62
C ALA A 80 12.48 2.15 -3.43
N GLN A 81 12.87 2.56 -2.21
CA GLN A 81 12.60 1.78 -1.00
C GLN A 81 11.09 1.67 -0.70
N ILE A 82 10.33 2.76 -0.85
CA ILE A 82 8.86 2.74 -0.71
C ILE A 82 8.24 1.79 -1.74
N LYS A 83 8.73 1.82 -2.99
CA LYS A 83 8.25 0.92 -4.05
C LYS A 83 8.52 -0.54 -3.71
N VAL A 84 9.68 -0.87 -3.14
CA VAL A 84 9.98 -2.23 -2.67
C VAL A 84 9.03 -2.63 -1.54
N ALA A 85 8.88 -1.79 -0.51
CA ALA A 85 7.99 -2.06 0.63
C ALA A 85 6.50 -2.19 0.20
N LYS A 86 6.08 -1.45 -0.82
CA LYS A 86 4.74 -1.60 -1.42
C LYS A 86 4.63 -2.85 -2.28
N LYS A 87 5.69 -3.25 -2.97
CA LYS A 87 5.74 -4.52 -3.70
C LYS A 87 5.66 -5.71 -2.76
N ASP A 88 6.21 -5.60 -1.55
CA ASP A 88 6.04 -6.61 -0.49
C ASP A 88 4.59 -6.67 0.04
N ASN A 89 3.82 -5.59 -0.14
CA ASN A 89 2.37 -5.56 0.07
C ASN A 89 1.55 -6.07 -1.13
N THR A 90 2.19 -6.55 -2.21
CA THR A 90 1.49 -7.37 -3.20
C THR A 90 0.96 -8.61 -2.47
N PRO A 91 -0.34 -8.94 -2.56
CA PRO A 91 -0.84 -10.17 -1.97
C PRO A 91 0.04 -11.32 -2.46
N THR A 92 0.75 -11.96 -1.52
CA THR A 92 1.53 -13.16 -1.83
C THR A 92 0.63 -14.12 -2.61
N LEU A 93 1.18 -14.89 -3.55
CA LEU A 93 0.40 -15.84 -4.36
C LEU A 93 -0.56 -16.69 -3.51
N ARG A 94 -0.10 -17.08 -2.31
CA ARG A 94 -0.91 -17.78 -1.30
C ARG A 94 -2.15 -17.00 -0.87
N LYS A 95 -2.02 -15.73 -0.48
CA LYS A 95 -3.16 -14.85 -0.10
C LYS A 95 -4.16 -14.69 -1.24
N THR A 96 -3.68 -14.56 -2.47
CA THR A 96 -4.56 -14.49 -3.65
C THR A 96 -5.38 -15.77 -3.80
N TYR A 97 -4.76 -16.93 -3.55
CA TYR A 97 -5.45 -18.23 -3.68
C TYR A 97 -6.38 -18.52 -2.50
N GLU A 98 -6.06 -18.05 -1.30
CA GLU A 98 -6.89 -18.24 -0.10
C GLU A 98 -8.31 -17.66 -0.27
N GLY A 99 -8.43 -16.55 -1.02
CA GLY A 99 -9.73 -15.93 -1.34
C GLY A 99 -10.55 -16.65 -2.42
N VAL A 100 -10.02 -17.70 -3.06
CA VAL A 100 -10.74 -18.44 -4.11
C VAL A 100 -11.38 -19.68 -3.48
N ILE A 101 -12.70 -19.68 -3.38
CA ILE A 101 -13.48 -20.84 -2.90
C ILE A 101 -13.86 -21.70 -4.10
N VAL A 102 -13.39 -22.94 -4.11
CA VAL A 102 -13.72 -23.92 -5.16
C VAL A 102 -15.00 -24.67 -4.73
N PRO A 103 -16.12 -24.53 -5.46
CA PRO A 103 -17.42 -25.05 -5.00
C PRO A 103 -17.45 -26.57 -4.88
N ARG A 104 -16.78 -27.28 -5.79
CA ARG A 104 -16.73 -28.74 -5.81
C ARG A 104 -15.46 -29.24 -6.48
N ILE A 105 -14.81 -30.21 -5.88
CA ILE A 105 -13.67 -30.94 -6.43
C ILE A 105 -14.00 -32.41 -6.33
N GLU A 106 -14.01 -33.10 -7.47
CA GLU A 106 -14.22 -34.54 -7.55
C GLU A 106 -13.19 -35.16 -8.46
N PHE A 107 -12.23 -35.83 -7.83
CA PHE A 107 -11.19 -36.59 -8.50
C PHE A 107 -11.37 -38.06 -8.15
N THR A 108 -11.25 -38.92 -9.15
CA THR A 108 -11.30 -40.38 -9.00
C THR A 108 -10.14 -40.95 -9.78
N ASP A 109 -9.21 -41.56 -9.06
CA ASP A 109 -8.04 -42.25 -9.63
C ASP A 109 -7.22 -41.40 -10.61
N VAL A 110 -7.01 -40.11 -10.29
CA VAL A 110 -6.23 -39.19 -11.15
C VAL A 110 -4.80 -39.04 -10.65
N THR A 111 -3.87 -38.75 -11.56
CA THR A 111 -2.49 -38.41 -11.20
C THR A 111 -2.36 -36.97 -10.69
N LEU A 112 -1.26 -36.65 -10.00
CA LEU A 112 -1.00 -35.28 -9.54
C LEU A 112 -0.97 -34.24 -10.68
N PRO A 113 -0.32 -34.47 -11.85
CA PRO A 113 -0.36 -33.53 -12.96
C PRO A 113 -1.78 -33.29 -13.51
N GLU A 114 -2.59 -34.35 -13.60
CA GLU A 114 -3.99 -34.25 -14.04
C GLU A 114 -4.84 -33.47 -13.02
N ALA A 115 -4.71 -33.80 -11.73
CA ALA A 115 -5.38 -33.08 -10.65
C ALA A 115 -5.01 -31.59 -10.63
N ALA A 116 -3.73 -31.26 -10.81
CA ALA A 116 -3.26 -29.89 -10.87
C ALA A 116 -3.84 -29.14 -12.08
N THR A 117 -3.89 -29.79 -13.24
CA THR A 117 -4.50 -29.23 -14.46
C THR A 117 -5.99 -28.99 -14.27
N ALA A 118 -6.72 -29.96 -13.71
CA ALA A 118 -8.13 -29.82 -13.41
C ALA A 118 -8.38 -28.71 -12.39
N LEU A 119 -7.58 -28.65 -11.32
CA LEU A 119 -7.69 -27.65 -10.28
C LEU A 119 -7.43 -26.23 -10.82
N ARG A 120 -6.53 -26.06 -11.79
CA ARG A 120 -6.32 -24.79 -12.50
C ARG A 120 -7.61 -24.32 -13.17
N THR A 121 -8.28 -25.21 -13.89
CA THR A 121 -9.57 -24.92 -14.55
C THR A 121 -10.66 -24.60 -13.54
N LEU A 122 -10.79 -25.39 -12.47
CA LEU A 122 -11.77 -25.16 -11.41
C LEU A 122 -11.57 -23.81 -10.72
N SER A 123 -10.32 -23.44 -10.44
CA SER A 123 -9.95 -22.16 -9.83
C SER A 123 -10.26 -20.97 -10.74
N SER A 124 -9.96 -21.11 -12.04
CA SER A 124 -10.31 -20.10 -13.05
C SER A 124 -11.82 -19.90 -13.09
N ASN A 125 -12.60 -20.97 -13.13
CA ASN A 125 -14.06 -20.88 -13.15
C ASN A 125 -14.62 -20.25 -11.87
N ALA A 126 -14.15 -20.69 -10.70
CA ALA A 126 -14.57 -20.17 -9.39
C ALA A 126 -14.25 -18.68 -9.20
N SER A 127 -13.20 -18.19 -9.85
CA SER A 127 -12.77 -16.79 -9.78
C SER A 127 -13.20 -15.94 -10.98
N ALA A 128 -14.03 -16.48 -11.89
CA ALA A 128 -14.40 -15.84 -13.15
C ALA A 128 -13.19 -15.38 -13.98
N GLY A 129 -12.15 -16.22 -14.06
CA GLY A 129 -10.92 -16.00 -14.82
C GLY A 129 -9.89 -15.11 -14.13
N LYS A 130 -10.17 -14.58 -12.93
CA LYS A 130 -9.25 -13.67 -12.21
C LYS A 130 -8.03 -14.40 -11.66
N VAL A 131 -8.18 -15.66 -11.28
CA VAL A 131 -7.10 -16.48 -10.71
C VAL A 131 -6.93 -17.73 -11.56
N VAL A 132 -5.79 -17.81 -12.25
CA VAL A 132 -5.43 -18.94 -13.10
C VAL A 132 -4.10 -19.52 -12.60
N PRO A 133 -4.13 -20.50 -11.69
CA PRO A 133 -2.91 -20.99 -11.04
C PRO A 133 -1.93 -21.65 -11.99
N ASN A 134 -0.65 -21.33 -11.87
CA ASN A 134 0.43 -22.07 -12.50
C ASN A 134 0.98 -23.13 -11.54
N PHE A 135 0.91 -24.40 -11.92
CA PHE A 135 1.39 -25.53 -11.12
C PHE A 135 2.60 -26.18 -11.78
N ILE A 136 3.64 -26.46 -10.99
CA ILE A 136 4.85 -27.14 -11.44
C ILE A 136 5.02 -28.38 -10.59
N VAL A 137 5.19 -29.55 -11.21
CA VAL A 137 5.46 -30.81 -10.51
C VAL A 137 6.91 -31.19 -10.78
N LYS A 138 7.77 -31.13 -9.76
CA LYS A 138 9.22 -31.39 -9.87
C LYS A 138 9.59 -32.86 -9.67
N ASP A 139 8.92 -33.57 -8.76
CA ASP A 139 9.22 -34.98 -8.49
C ASP A 139 8.50 -35.89 -9.49
N SER A 140 9.25 -36.47 -10.44
CA SER A 140 8.75 -37.44 -11.41
C SER A 140 8.21 -38.71 -10.76
N ASP A 141 8.83 -39.18 -9.68
CA ASP A 141 8.49 -40.46 -9.04
C ASP A 141 7.16 -40.42 -8.27
N LYS A 142 6.66 -39.22 -7.96
CA LYS A 142 5.38 -38.99 -7.27
C LYS A 142 4.23 -38.67 -8.24
N GLN A 143 4.50 -38.57 -9.54
CA GLN A 143 3.49 -38.25 -10.55
C GLN A 143 2.50 -39.40 -10.78
N THR A 144 2.89 -40.64 -10.51
CA THR A 144 2.07 -41.83 -10.81
C THR A 144 1.12 -42.22 -9.69
N LYS A 145 1.17 -41.53 -8.53
CA LYS A 145 0.28 -41.85 -7.41
C LYS A 145 -1.14 -41.38 -7.72
N SER A 146 -2.07 -42.32 -7.60
CA SER A 146 -3.50 -42.09 -7.70
C SER A 146 -4.03 -41.21 -6.57
N ILE A 147 -4.86 -40.24 -6.93
CA ILE A 147 -5.54 -39.31 -6.04
C ILE A 147 -7.04 -39.46 -6.27
N THR A 148 -7.76 -39.77 -5.19
CA THR A 148 -9.23 -39.73 -5.15
C THR A 148 -9.65 -38.76 -4.06
N LEU A 149 -10.36 -37.70 -4.44
CA LEU A 149 -10.67 -36.57 -3.57
C LEU A 149 -12.08 -36.07 -3.86
N ASN A 150 -12.89 -35.91 -2.81
CA ASN A 150 -14.20 -35.27 -2.91
C ASN A 150 -14.27 -34.16 -1.86
N LEU A 151 -14.36 -32.91 -2.33
CA LEU A 151 -14.41 -31.72 -1.50
C LEU A 151 -15.49 -30.77 -2.00
N LYS A 152 -16.06 -30.01 -1.07
CA LYS A 152 -17.10 -29.02 -1.35
C LYS A 152 -16.80 -27.71 -0.62
N ASP A 153 -16.96 -26.59 -1.33
CA ASP A 153 -16.80 -25.23 -0.80
C ASP A 153 -15.46 -25.02 -0.08
N VAL A 154 -14.36 -25.45 -0.72
CA VAL A 154 -13.02 -25.45 -0.11
C VAL A 154 -12.15 -24.34 -0.68
N PRO A 155 -11.39 -23.59 0.16
CA PRO A 155 -10.39 -22.65 -0.32
C PRO A 155 -9.34 -23.34 -1.22
N LEU A 156 -8.91 -22.66 -2.29
CA LEU A 156 -7.93 -23.21 -3.22
C LEU A 156 -6.61 -23.60 -2.53
N THR A 157 -6.19 -22.85 -1.51
CA THR A 157 -4.99 -23.19 -0.72
C THR A 157 -5.11 -24.53 0.00
N GLU A 158 -6.31 -24.86 0.49
CA GLU A 158 -6.59 -26.15 1.13
C GLU A 158 -6.65 -27.27 0.10
N ALA A 159 -7.29 -27.05 -1.05
CA ALA A 159 -7.28 -28.01 -2.15
C ALA A 159 -5.85 -28.37 -2.59
N ILE A 160 -4.98 -27.37 -2.74
CA ILE A 160 -3.55 -27.56 -3.05
C ILE A 160 -2.86 -28.39 -1.96
N ASN A 161 -3.15 -28.11 -0.69
CA ASN A 161 -2.57 -28.84 0.43
C ASN A 161 -3.00 -30.32 0.42
N TYR A 162 -4.27 -30.61 0.16
CA TYR A 162 -4.75 -31.99 0.02
C TYR A 162 -4.06 -32.71 -1.13
N LEU A 163 -3.90 -32.08 -2.30
CA LEU A 163 -3.16 -32.67 -3.41
C LEU A 163 -1.71 -32.99 -3.04
N ALA A 164 -1.03 -32.10 -2.32
CA ALA A 164 0.33 -32.32 -1.85
C ALA A 164 0.39 -33.52 -0.88
N GLN A 165 -0.48 -33.55 0.13
CA GLN A 165 -0.55 -34.64 1.11
C GLN A 165 -0.83 -36.00 0.46
N MET A 166 -1.81 -36.05 -0.44
CA MET A 166 -2.22 -37.30 -1.11
C MET A 166 -1.14 -37.80 -2.07
N SER A 167 -0.45 -36.91 -2.77
CA SER A 167 0.69 -37.28 -3.62
C SER A 167 1.98 -37.58 -2.84
N GLY A 168 2.04 -37.23 -1.55
CA GLY A 168 3.26 -37.34 -0.74
C GLY A 168 4.33 -36.33 -1.14
N THR A 169 3.90 -35.15 -1.59
CA THR A 169 4.75 -34.01 -1.95
C THR A 169 4.50 -32.83 -0.99
N LYS A 170 5.30 -31.77 -1.12
CA LYS A 170 5.10 -30.48 -0.46
C LYS A 170 4.73 -29.42 -1.49
N ALA A 171 3.72 -28.61 -1.19
CA ALA A 171 3.38 -27.43 -1.98
C ALA A 171 4.13 -26.19 -1.47
N THR A 172 4.92 -25.57 -2.33
CA THR A 172 5.62 -24.32 -2.07
C THR A 172 5.09 -23.22 -2.97
N TYR A 173 4.75 -22.07 -2.38
CA TYR A 173 4.27 -20.91 -3.12
C TYR A 173 5.45 -20.03 -3.49
N GLU A 174 5.80 -20.00 -4.77
CA GLU A 174 6.79 -19.08 -5.33
C GLU A 174 6.08 -17.82 -5.86
N ALA A 175 6.85 -16.87 -6.42
CA ALA A 175 6.30 -15.59 -6.89
C ALA A 175 5.20 -15.75 -7.96
N HIS A 176 5.29 -16.77 -8.82
CA HIS A 176 4.41 -16.95 -9.98
C HIS A 176 3.90 -18.39 -10.18
N ALA A 177 4.21 -19.30 -9.26
CA ALA A 177 3.83 -20.70 -9.38
C ALA A 177 3.67 -21.35 -8.01
N VAL A 178 2.87 -22.41 -7.98
CA VAL A 178 2.87 -23.36 -6.89
C VAL A 178 3.64 -24.59 -7.35
N VAL A 179 4.67 -24.93 -6.59
CA VAL A 179 5.57 -26.04 -6.89
C VAL A 179 5.24 -27.20 -5.97
N PHE A 180 4.92 -28.35 -6.56
CA PHE A 180 4.87 -29.64 -5.89
C PHE A 180 6.20 -30.34 -6.06
N GLY A 181 6.87 -30.64 -4.96
CA GLY A 181 8.13 -31.39 -4.96
C GLY A 181 8.42 -31.97 -3.60
N SER A 182 9.57 -32.64 -3.49
CA SER A 182 10.03 -33.25 -2.25
C SER A 182 10.18 -32.16 -1.18
N VAL A 183 9.91 -32.53 0.07
CA VAL A 183 10.36 -31.72 1.20
C VAL A 183 11.88 -31.69 1.03
N ALA A 184 12.46 -30.54 0.67
CA ALA A 184 13.90 -30.40 0.58
C ALA A 184 14.50 -31.00 1.87
N GLU A 185 15.33 -32.02 1.70
CA GLU A 185 16.16 -32.59 2.75
C GLU A 185 17.21 -31.58 3.19
#